data_AF-A0A831UI04-F1
#
_entry.id   AF-A0A831UI04-F1
#
_cell.length_a   1.000
_cell.length_b   1.000
_cell.length_c   1.000
_cell.angle_alpha   90.00
_cell.angle_beta   90.00
_cell.angle_gamma   90.00
#
_symmetry.space_group_name_H-M   'P 1'
#
loop_
_entity.id
_entity.type
_entity.pdbx_description
1 polymer ?
#
loop_
_entity_poly.entity_id
_entity_poly.type
_entity_poly.pdbx_seq_one_letter_code
_entity_poly.pdbx_strand_id
1 'polypeptide(L)'
;MPTTALGQPNAVSILFFFLFIAITLGITYWAARRTKTTEHFYAAGRSITGFQNGLALAGDYMSAASFLGIAGLVALSGFDGLLYSIGFLVGWPVVMFLIAEPLRNLGKYTFADVVAYRLRQVPVRSAAAISTLTVVALYLIA
;
A
#
# COMPACT_ATOMS: atom_id res chain seq x y z
N MET A 1 25.54 -21.31 24.56
CA MET A 1 24.60 -20.60 23.66
C MET A 1 24.08 -19.40 24.46
N PRO A 2 24.26 -18.15 24.01
CA PRO A 2 23.75 -17.00 24.76
C PRO A 2 22.23 -17.10 24.79
N THR A 3 21.67 -17.14 25.99
CA THR A 3 20.21 -17.13 26.21
C THR A 3 19.69 -15.76 25.81
N THR A 4 19.10 -15.66 24.63
CA THR A 4 18.35 -14.48 24.21
C THR A 4 17.16 -14.34 25.17
N ALA A 5 17.27 -13.43 26.13
CA ALA A 5 16.20 -13.13 27.07
C ALA A 5 15.08 -12.40 26.31
N LEU A 6 14.12 -13.18 25.80
CA LEU A 6 12.91 -12.67 25.16
C LEU A 6 12.14 -11.80 26.17
N GLY A 7 11.87 -10.54 25.81
CA GLY A 7 11.00 -9.65 26.59
C GLY A 7 11.67 -8.54 27.40
N GLN A 8 13.00 -8.33 27.31
CA GLN A 8 13.58 -7.10 27.88
C GLN A 8 13.39 -5.90 26.94
N PRO A 9 12.90 -4.75 27.44
CA PRO A 9 12.72 -3.56 26.62
C PRO A 9 14.08 -3.05 26.13
N ASN A 10 14.29 -3.13 24.81
CA ASN A 10 15.48 -2.59 24.18
C ASN A 10 15.28 -1.10 23.91
N ALA A 11 15.90 -0.25 24.74
CA ALA A 11 15.80 1.20 24.63
C ALA A 11 16.22 1.72 23.24
N VAL A 12 17.18 1.06 22.58
CA VAL A 12 17.63 1.41 21.22
C VAL A 12 16.51 1.14 20.21
N SER A 13 15.87 -0.03 20.26
CA SER A 13 14.75 -0.36 19.37
C SER A 13 13.55 0.57 19.56
N ILE A 14 13.23 0.89 20.83
CA ILE A 14 12.13 1.81 21.17
C ILE A 14 12.43 3.21 20.62
N LEU A 15 13.67 3.69 20.78
CA LEU A 15 14.10 4.98 20.23
C LEU A 15 13.96 5.00 18.70
N PHE A 16 14.45 3.98 18.00
CA PHE A 16 14.32 3.90 16.54
C PHE A 16 12.86 3.87 16.09
N PHE A 17 11.99 3.16 16.79
CA PHE A 17 10.56 3.13 16.50
C PHE A 17 9.93 4.53 16.57
N PHE A 18 10.13 5.24 17.69
CA PHE A 18 9.58 6.59 17.83
C PHE A 18 10.22 7.60 16.88
N LEU A 19 11.53 7.48 16.62
CA LEU A 19 12.22 8.33 15.65
C LEU A 19 11.64 8.15 14.25
N PHE A 20 11.44 6.89 13.81
CA PHE A 20 10.85 6.58 12.52
C PHE A 20 9.43 7.15 12.39
N ILE A 21 8.60 6.97 13.41
CA ILE A 21 7.24 7.55 13.47
C ILE A 21 7.29 9.08 13.41
N ALA A 22 8.15 9.72 14.20
CA ALA A 22 8.25 11.17 14.22
C ALA A 22 8.69 11.74 12.87
N ILE A 23 9.66 11.11 12.21
CA ILE A 23 10.13 11.51 10.87
C ILE A 23 9.01 11.33 9.84
N THR A 24 8.36 10.17 9.81
CA THR A 24 7.29 9.88 8.83
C THR A 24 6.09 10.82 9.01
N LEU A 25 5.63 11.06 10.24
CA LEU A 25 4.59 12.06 10.51
C LEU A 25 5.05 13.48 10.15
N GLY A 26 6.29 13.85 10.43
CA GLY A 26 6.85 15.15 10.08
C GLY A 26 6.84 15.41 8.58
N ILE A 27 7.27 14.42 7.78
CA ILE A 27 7.23 14.49 6.31
C ILE A 27 5.78 14.57 5.81
N THR A 28 4.89 13.72 6.32
CA THR A 28 3.47 13.72 5.95
C THR A 28 2.81 15.05 6.26
N TYR A 29 3.09 15.63 7.43
CA TYR A 29 2.53 16.91 7.83
C TYR A 29 3.06 18.06 6.98
N TRP A 30 4.35 18.08 6.68
CA TRP A 30 4.96 19.04 5.76
C TRP A 30 4.36 18.95 4.35
N ALA A 31 4.15 17.74 3.84
CA ALA A 31 3.51 17.50 2.55
C ALA A 31 2.03 17.95 2.57
N ALA A 32 1.29 17.60 3.63
CA ALA A 32 -0.12 17.98 3.80
C ALA A 32 -0.33 19.50 3.75
N ARG A 33 0.59 20.29 4.33
CA ARG A 33 0.53 21.77 4.27
C ARG A 33 0.69 22.35 2.86
N ARG A 34 1.26 21.59 1.92
CA ARG A 34 1.48 22.03 0.53
C ARG A 34 0.34 21.64 -0.41
N THR A 35 -0.56 20.77 0.02
CA THR A 35 -1.68 20.26 -0.77
C THR A 35 -2.90 21.17 -0.62
N LYS A 36 -3.23 21.94 -1.66
CA LYS A 36 -4.33 22.93 -1.63
C LYS A 36 -5.50 22.63 -2.56
N THR A 37 -5.35 21.73 -3.52
CA THR A 37 -6.38 21.39 -4.50
C THR A 37 -6.55 19.88 -4.61
N THR A 38 -7.70 19.43 -5.13
CA THR A 38 -8.00 18.01 -5.39
C THR A 38 -6.97 17.37 -6.32
N GLU A 39 -6.51 18.10 -7.33
CA GLU A 39 -5.46 17.62 -8.23
C GLU A 39 -4.10 17.49 -7.51
N HIS A 40 -3.76 18.43 -6.63
CA HIS A 40 -2.58 18.29 -5.78
C HIS A 40 -2.68 17.12 -4.80
N PHE A 41 -3.89 16.80 -4.32
CA PHE A 41 -4.11 15.69 -3.39
C PHE A 41 -4.03 14.33 -4.08
N TYR A 42 -4.71 14.15 -5.21
CA TYR A 42 -4.79 12.84 -5.88
C TYR A 42 -3.71 12.60 -6.93
N ALA A 43 -3.19 13.66 -7.55
CA ALA A 43 -2.24 13.54 -8.66
C ALA A 43 -0.95 14.33 -8.42
N ALA A 44 -0.77 14.96 -7.24
CA ALA A 44 0.38 15.80 -6.92
C ALA A 44 0.66 16.87 -8.01
N GLY A 45 -0.40 17.39 -8.65
CA GLY A 45 -0.27 18.34 -9.76
C GLY A 45 0.47 17.78 -10.99
N ARG A 46 0.47 16.45 -11.16
CA ARG A 46 1.18 15.71 -12.22
C ARG A 46 2.68 15.96 -12.27
N SER A 47 3.26 16.40 -11.15
CA SER A 47 4.67 16.79 -11.02
C SER A 47 5.62 15.63 -10.65
N ILE A 48 5.07 14.46 -10.30
CA ILE A 48 5.84 13.29 -9.87
C ILE A 48 6.41 12.56 -11.08
N THR A 49 7.72 12.30 -11.05
CA THR A 49 8.41 11.55 -12.10
C THR A 49 8.04 10.07 -12.06
N GLY A 50 8.20 9.37 -13.20
CA GLY A 50 7.90 7.93 -13.29
C GLY A 50 8.69 7.09 -12.28
N PHE A 51 9.95 7.45 -12.01
CA PHE A 51 10.78 6.76 -11.03
C PHE A 51 10.27 6.96 -9.59
N GLN A 52 9.93 8.19 -9.20
CA GLN A 52 9.37 8.48 -7.88
C GLN A 52 8.04 7.75 -7.66
N ASN A 53 7.17 7.75 -8.67
CA ASN A 53 5.91 7.03 -8.60
C ASN A 53 6.13 5.50 -8.52
N GLY A 54 7.07 4.97 -9.31
CA GLY A 54 7.43 3.55 -9.27
C GLY A 54 7.99 3.12 -7.90
N LEU A 55 8.86 3.94 -7.31
CA LEU A 55 9.41 3.68 -5.97
C LEU A 55 8.33 3.73 -4.88
N ALA A 56 7.42 4.71 -4.95
CA ALA A 56 6.30 4.81 -4.01
C ALA A 56 5.39 3.57 -4.09
N LEU A 57 5.02 3.17 -5.31
CA LEU A 57 4.16 1.99 -5.52
C LEU A 57 4.86 0.68 -5.11
N ALA A 58 6.16 0.56 -5.35
CA ALA A 58 6.94 -0.58 -4.87
C ALA A 58 6.95 -0.63 -3.33
N GLY A 59 7.06 0.53 -2.67
CA GLY A 59 6.95 0.65 -1.22
C GLY A 59 5.59 0.19 -0.69
N ASP A 60 4.49 0.68 -1.28
CA ASP A 60 3.13 0.28 -0.89
C ASP A 60 2.86 -1.21 -1.15
N TYR A 61 3.48 -1.77 -2.19
CA TYR A 61 3.37 -3.19 -2.52
C TYR A 61 4.10 -4.08 -1.49
N MET A 62 5.22 -3.60 -0.94
CA MET A 62 6.00 -4.25 0.13
C MET A 62 5.39 -3.98 1.51
N SER A 63 4.16 -4.42 1.74
CA SER A 63 3.53 -4.38 3.06
C SER A 63 4.09 -5.46 4.00
N ALA A 64 3.99 -5.24 5.32
CA ALA A 64 4.35 -6.21 6.35
C ALA A 64 3.64 -7.56 6.16
N ALA A 65 2.39 -7.55 5.69
CA ALA A 65 1.63 -8.75 5.36
C ALA A 65 2.30 -9.57 4.24
N SER A 66 2.81 -8.92 3.19
CA SER A 66 3.51 -9.59 2.09
C SER A 66 4.84 -10.18 2.57
N PHE A 67 5.58 -9.44 3.39
CA PHE A 67 6.86 -9.89 3.96
C PHE A 67 6.68 -11.09 4.91
N LEU A 68 5.81 -10.95 5.91
CA LEU A 68 5.51 -12.01 6.88
C LEU A 68 4.80 -13.20 6.23
N GLY A 69 3.93 -12.94 5.25
CA GLY A 69 3.20 -13.98 4.52
C GLY A 69 4.13 -14.89 3.71
N ILE A 70 5.03 -14.31 2.91
CA ILE A 70 6.01 -15.09 2.14
C ILE A 70 7.01 -15.78 3.10
N ALA A 71 7.51 -15.08 4.11
CA ALA A 71 8.43 -15.66 5.09
C ALA A 71 7.80 -16.85 5.84
N GLY A 72 6.54 -16.72 6.27
CA GLY A 72 5.79 -17.79 6.91
C GLY A 72 5.51 -18.96 5.97
N LEU A 73 5.14 -18.68 4.73
CA LEU A 73 4.90 -19.71 3.73
C LEU A 73 6.19 -20.47 3.38
N VAL A 74 7.33 -19.80 3.26
CA VAL A 74 8.63 -20.45 3.08
C VAL A 74 9.04 -21.25 4.32
N ALA A 75 8.77 -20.74 5.53
CA ALA A 75 9.06 -21.47 6.76
C ALA A 75 8.25 -22.78 6.87
N LEU A 76 7.04 -22.82 6.31
CA LEU A 76 6.16 -23.99 6.35
C LEU A 76 6.36 -24.94 5.16
N SER A 77 6.54 -24.41 3.96
CA SER A 77 6.56 -25.16 2.68
C SER A 77 7.95 -25.26 2.06
N GLY A 78 8.98 -24.72 2.71
CA GLY A 78 10.35 -24.76 2.22
C GLY A 78 10.54 -23.97 0.93
N PHE A 79 11.40 -24.46 0.04
CA PHE A 79 11.74 -23.79 -1.23
C PHE A 79 10.54 -23.63 -2.16
N ASP A 80 9.54 -24.52 -2.09
CA ASP A 80 8.34 -24.40 -2.91
C ASP A 80 7.51 -23.16 -2.56
N GLY A 81 7.67 -22.62 -1.35
CA GLY A 81 7.08 -21.34 -0.95
C GLY A 81 7.63 -20.13 -1.72
N LEU A 82 8.87 -20.21 -2.23
CA LEU A 82 9.44 -19.17 -3.08
C LEU A 82 8.75 -19.08 -4.45
N LEU A 83 8.21 -20.18 -4.97
CA LEU A 83 7.46 -20.15 -6.24
C LEU A 83 6.21 -19.27 -6.14
N TYR A 84 5.54 -19.26 -4.98
CA TYR A 84 4.42 -18.35 -4.71
C TYR A 84 4.85 -16.88 -4.68
N SER A 85 6.05 -16.58 -4.18
CA SER A 85 6.58 -15.21 -4.16
C SER A 85 6.80 -14.65 -5.57
N ILE A 86 7.22 -15.50 -6.52
CA ILE A 86 7.40 -15.11 -7.93
C ILE A 86 6.05 -14.77 -8.56
N GLY A 87 5.03 -15.60 -8.34
CA GLY A 87 3.68 -15.34 -8.84
C GLY A 87 3.11 -14.03 -8.30
N PHE A 88 3.31 -13.77 -7.00
CA PHE A 88 2.95 -12.50 -6.37
C PHE A 88 3.66 -11.33 -7.09
N LEU A 89 4.99 -11.35 -7.14
CA LEU A 89 5.82 -10.29 -7.70
C LEU A 89 5.53 -10.01 -9.19
N VAL A 90 5.39 -11.05 -10.01
CA VAL A 90 5.16 -10.93 -11.46
C VAL A 90 3.73 -10.49 -11.77
N GLY A 91 2.75 -10.83 -10.93
CA GLY A 91 1.38 -10.39 -11.10
C GLY A 91 1.21 -8.87 -10.98
N TRP A 92 2.05 -8.21 -10.17
CA TRP A 92 1.94 -6.78 -9.91
C TRP A 92 2.17 -5.90 -11.14
N PRO A 93 3.27 -6.02 -11.91
CA PRO A 93 3.45 -5.28 -13.15
C PRO A 93 2.35 -5.56 -14.17
N VAL A 94 1.91 -6.82 -14.30
CA VAL A 94 0.85 -7.20 -15.26
C VAL A 94 -0.45 -6.45 -14.96
N VAL A 95 -0.86 -6.42 -13.68
CA VAL A 95 -2.05 -5.68 -13.25
C VAL A 95 -1.85 -4.17 -13.41
N MET A 96 -0.68 -3.64 -13.06
CA MET A 96 -0.36 -2.22 -13.28
C MET A 96 -0.50 -1.83 -14.74
N PHE A 97 0.08 -2.57 -15.68
CA PHE A 97 0.00 -2.23 -17.10
C PHE A 97 -1.42 -2.37 -17.65
N LEU A 98 -2.12 -3.47 -17.34
CA LEU A 98 -3.45 -3.73 -17.91
C LEU A 98 -4.55 -2.86 -17.32
N ILE A 99 -4.48 -2.54 -16.03
CA ILE A 99 -5.56 -1.84 -15.31
C ILE A 99 -5.25 -0.36 -15.12
N ALA A 100 -4.00 0.02 -14.81
CA ALA A 100 -3.70 1.41 -14.47
C ALA A 100 -3.76 2.34 -15.70
N GLU A 101 -3.44 1.86 -16.90
CA GLU A 101 -3.49 2.69 -18.12
C GLU A 101 -4.93 3.10 -18.51
N PRO A 102 -5.91 2.18 -18.58
CA PRO A 102 -7.32 2.56 -18.78
C PRO A 102 -7.86 3.50 -17.68
N LEU A 103 -7.51 3.23 -16.42
CA LEU A 103 -7.90 4.08 -15.28
C LEU A 103 -7.33 5.50 -15.42
N ARG A 104 -6.05 5.63 -15.79
CA ARG A 104 -5.37 6.92 -15.99
C ARG A 104 -5.97 7.71 -17.15
N ASN A 105 -6.35 7.03 -18.23
CA ASN A 105 -6.91 7.67 -19.43
C ASN A 105 -8.33 8.23 -19.22
N LEU A 106 -9.08 7.71 -18.23
CA LEU A 106 -10.42 8.20 -17.89
C LEU A 106 -10.42 9.52 -17.11
N GLY A 107 -9.28 9.97 -16.59
CA GLY A 107 -9.14 11.28 -15.94
C GLY A 107 -9.91 11.43 -14.61
N LYS A 108 -10.38 10.32 -14.01
CA LYS A 108 -11.01 10.29 -12.69
C LYS A 108 -10.00 9.93 -11.62
N TYR A 109 -10.21 10.42 -10.40
CA TYR A 109 -9.27 10.28 -9.29
C TYR A 109 -9.50 9.05 -8.41
N THR A 110 -10.72 8.49 -8.40
CA THR A 110 -11.05 7.32 -7.56
C THR A 110 -11.56 6.15 -8.41
N PHE A 111 -11.30 4.93 -7.94
CA PHE A 111 -11.80 3.71 -8.60
C PHE A 111 -13.34 3.71 -8.68
N ALA A 112 -14.01 4.15 -7.62
CA ALA A 112 -15.47 4.24 -7.60
C ALA A 112 -16.00 5.20 -8.68
N ASP A 113 -15.31 6.32 -8.93
CA ASP A 113 -15.69 7.27 -9.99
C ASP A 113 -15.47 6.70 -11.40
N VAL A 114 -14.45 5.85 -11.57
CA VAL A 114 -14.22 5.15 -12.85
C VAL A 114 -15.32 4.13 -13.11
N VAL A 115 -15.68 3.30 -12.13
CA VAL A 115 -16.73 2.30 -12.31
C VAL A 115 -18.09 2.98 -12.49
N ALA A 116 -18.37 4.04 -11.73
CA ALA A 116 -19.57 4.85 -11.84
C ALA A 116 -19.64 5.69 -13.13
N TYR A 117 -18.56 5.76 -13.94
CA TYR A 117 -18.59 6.40 -15.25
C TYR A 117 -19.43 5.59 -16.25
N ARG A 118 -19.38 4.25 -16.18
CA ARG A 118 -20.15 3.37 -17.07
C ARG A 118 -21.40 2.76 -16.43
N LEU A 119 -21.55 2.87 -15.11
CA LEU A 119 -22.61 2.23 -14.33
C LEU A 119 -23.37 3.25 -13.47
N ARG A 120 -24.44 2.80 -12.81
CA ARG A 120 -25.25 3.66 -11.93
C ARG A 120 -24.45 4.09 -10.69
N GLN A 121 -24.42 5.39 -10.41
CA GLN A 121 -23.54 5.97 -9.38
C GLN A 121 -23.83 5.49 -7.95
N VAL A 122 -25.09 5.55 -7.51
CA VAL A 122 -25.49 5.21 -6.14
C VAL A 122 -25.14 3.76 -5.75
N PRO A 123 -25.54 2.72 -6.51
CA PRO A 123 -25.21 1.35 -6.12
C PRO A 123 -23.70 1.06 -6.18
N VAL A 124 -22.98 1.62 -7.16
CA VAL A 124 -21.53 1.42 -7.29
C VAL A 124 -20.77 2.04 -6.13
N ARG A 125 -21.11 3.28 -5.76
CA ARG A 125 -20.45 3.97 -4.64
C ARG A 125 -20.73 3.29 -3.31
N SER A 126 -21.97 2.83 -3.08
CA SER A 126 -22.30 2.07 -1.88
C SER A 126 -21.55 0.73 -1.82
N ALA A 127 -21.49 -0.01 -2.94
CA ALA A 127 -20.74 -1.27 -3.00
C ALA A 127 -19.23 -1.05 -2.78
N ALA A 128 -18.65 -0.01 -3.39
CA ALA A 128 -17.25 0.35 -3.20
C ALA A 128 -16.95 0.76 -1.74
N ALA A 129 -17.84 1.53 -1.11
CA ALA A 129 -17.67 1.93 0.29
C ALA A 129 -17.77 0.72 1.24
N ILE A 130 -18.78 -0.14 1.06
CA ILE A 130 -18.97 -1.34 1.90
C ILE A 130 -17.79 -2.29 1.74
N SER A 131 -17.39 -2.60 0.50
CA SER A 131 -16.24 -3.49 0.25
C SER A 131 -14.95 -2.93 0.86
N THR A 132 -14.69 -1.63 0.70
CA THR A 132 -13.52 -0.98 1.30
C THR A 132 -13.54 -1.08 2.81
N LEU A 133 -14.68 -0.79 3.44
CA LEU A 133 -14.82 -0.84 4.91
C LEU A 133 -14.63 -2.26 5.44
N THR A 134 -15.20 -3.27 4.77
CA THR A 134 -15.04 -4.68 5.14
C THR A 134 -13.58 -5.11 5.05
N VAL A 135 -12.89 -4.76 3.95
CA VAL A 135 -11.47 -5.12 3.77
C VAL A 135 -10.60 -4.43 4.81
N VAL A 136 -10.79 -3.13 5.05
CA VAL A 136 -10.03 -2.38 6.05
C VAL A 136 -10.27 -2.92 7.47
N ALA A 137 -11.51 -3.25 7.82
CA ALA A 137 -11.82 -3.83 9.12
C ALA A 137 -11.10 -5.17 9.34
N LEU A 138 -11.10 -6.07 8.36
CA LEU A 138 -10.35 -7.32 8.44
C LEU A 138 -8.83 -7.09 8.47
N TYR A 139 -8.34 -6.13 7.69
CA TYR A 139 -6.92 -5.82 7.58
C TYR A 139 -6.34 -5.20 8.84
N LEU A 140 -7.12 -4.41 9.59
CA LEU A 140 -6.68 -3.80 10.85
C LEU A 140 -6.63 -4.79 12.02
N ILE A 141 -7.35 -5.92 11.91
CA ILE A 141 -7.35 -6.98 12.92
C ILE A 141 -6.17 -7.95 12.72
N ALA A 142 -5.78 -8.19 11.47
CA ALA A 142 -4.70 -9.07 11.07
C ALA A 142 -3.32 -8.48 11.36
#